data_AF-A0A917ZXT3-F1
#
_entry.id   AF-A0A917ZXT3-F1
#
_cell.length_a   1.000
_cell.length_b   1.000
_cell.length_c   1.000
_cell.angle_alpha   90.00
_cell.angle_beta   90.00
_cell.angle_gamma   90.00
#
_symmetry.space_group_name_H-M   'P 1'
#
loop_
_entity.id
_entity.type
_entity.pdbx_description
1 polymer ?
#
loop_
_entity_poly.entity_id
_entity_poly.type
_entity_poly.pdbx_seq_one_letter_code
_entity_poly.pdbx_strand_id
1 'polypeptide(L)'
;MQLAEGPFAAFRALPPAARVCGPVFAGSNDIGGADADYILGGLLLDCKATKDPRRLGRGEIHQLAGYLLLDYDNEYGIDRVGLYLSRQGALITWPTAEFLRSLGAAEPLPQLRAQLRQHLHEAGHRGRDTSLPR
;
A
#
# COMPACT_ATOMS: atom_id res chain seq x y z
N MET A 1 19.75 -6.26 18.97
CA MET A 1 18.82 -7.08 18.15
C MET A 1 18.84 -6.49 16.75
N GLN A 2 19.79 -6.90 15.89
CA GLN A 2 20.24 -6.05 14.77
C GLN A 2 19.30 -5.96 13.56
N LEU A 3 18.43 -6.96 13.34
CA LEU A 3 17.65 -7.07 12.09
C LEU A 3 16.71 -5.88 11.82
N ALA A 4 16.12 -5.30 12.87
CA ALA A 4 15.23 -4.13 12.77
C ALA A 4 15.87 -2.83 13.29
N GLU A 5 17.06 -2.90 13.89
CA GLU A 5 17.71 -1.72 14.45
C GLU A 5 18.17 -0.79 13.34
N GLY A 6 18.99 -1.26 12.39
CA GLY A 6 19.45 -0.44 11.27
C GLY A 6 18.30 0.05 10.37
N PRO A 7 17.51 -0.85 9.77
CA PRO A 7 16.48 -0.48 8.78
C PRO A 7 15.42 0.51 9.28
N PHE A 8 15.06 0.47 10.56
CA PHE A 8 14.05 1.37 11.15
C PHE A 8 14.63 2.53 11.94
N ALA A 9 15.96 2.70 12.01
CA ALA A 9 16.58 3.75 12.83
C ALA A 9 16.04 5.14 12.49
N ALA A 10 16.00 5.49 11.19
CA ALA A 10 15.48 6.77 10.71
C ALA A 10 13.98 6.93 11.03
N PHE A 11 13.18 5.87 10.87
CA PHE A 11 11.74 5.92 11.11
C PHE A 11 11.39 6.05 12.59
N ARG A 12 12.21 5.48 13.50
CA ARG A 12 12.00 5.66 14.94
C ARG A 12 12.22 7.10 15.40
N ALA A 13 13.05 7.86 14.69
CA ALA A 13 13.28 9.28 14.96
C ALA A 13 12.15 10.20 14.44
N LEU A 14 11.23 9.68 13.62
CA LEU A 14 10.08 10.45 13.15
C LEU A 14 9.16 10.87 14.31
N PRO A 15 8.49 12.03 14.19
CA PRO A 15 7.48 12.43 15.17
C PRO A 15 6.33 11.40 15.21
N PRO A 16 5.64 11.23 16.35
CA PRO A 16 4.57 10.24 16.49
C PRO A 16 3.50 10.31 15.40
N ALA A 17 3.07 11.52 15.01
CA ALA A 17 2.05 11.71 13.97
C ALA A 17 2.48 11.21 12.57
N ALA A 18 3.78 11.07 12.31
CA ALA A 18 4.31 10.55 11.06
C ALA A 18 4.58 9.03 11.08
N ARG A 19 4.14 8.34 12.14
CA ARG A 19 4.29 6.89 12.32
C ARG A 19 2.92 6.29 12.59
N VAL A 20 2.25 5.87 11.53
CA VAL A 20 0.93 5.25 11.60
C VAL A 20 1.08 3.74 11.47
N CYS A 21 0.52 3.00 12.41
CA CYS A 21 0.48 1.53 12.40
C CYS A 21 -0.94 1.09 12.03
N GLY A 22 -1.08 0.11 11.14
CA GLY A 22 -2.40 -0.32 10.67
C GLY A 22 -3.23 0.78 9.99
N PRO A 23 -2.65 1.65 9.12
CA PRO A 23 -3.42 2.66 8.41
C PRO A 23 -4.57 2.01 7.61
N VAL A 24 -5.76 2.61 7.75
CA VAL A 24 -6.91 2.36 6.87
C VAL A 24 -7.00 3.53 5.90
N PHE A 25 -7.44 3.27 4.67
CA PHE A 25 -7.56 4.25 3.62
C PHE A 25 -9.02 4.60 3.35
N ALA A 26 -9.28 5.77 2.76
CA ALA A 26 -10.62 6.15 2.32
C ALA A 26 -11.26 5.07 1.42
N GLY A 27 -10.47 4.44 0.54
CA GLY A 27 -10.93 3.35 -0.33
C GLY A 27 -11.03 1.97 0.33
N SER A 28 -10.55 1.76 1.56
CA SER A 28 -10.52 0.43 2.17
C SER A 28 -11.89 -0.23 2.25
N ASN A 29 -12.94 0.54 2.50
CA ASN A 29 -14.31 0.03 2.58
C ASN A 29 -14.85 -0.43 1.22
N ASP A 30 -14.35 0.13 0.11
CA ASP A 30 -14.82 -0.22 -1.24
C ASP A 30 -14.43 -1.64 -1.65
N ILE A 31 -13.43 -2.22 -0.98
CA ILE A 31 -12.92 -3.57 -1.25
C ILE A 31 -13.20 -4.56 -0.10
N GLY A 32 -14.08 -4.21 0.83
CA GLY A 32 -14.43 -5.08 1.97
C GLY A 32 -13.43 -5.04 3.13
N GLY A 33 -12.56 -4.03 3.17
CA GLY A 33 -11.54 -3.83 4.19
C GLY A 33 -10.13 -3.97 3.63
N ALA A 34 -9.25 -3.09 4.08
CA ALA A 34 -7.81 -3.14 3.84
C ALA A 34 -7.07 -2.24 4.83
N ASP A 35 -6.03 -2.79 5.42
CA ASP A 35 -5.04 -2.11 6.24
C ASP A 35 -3.63 -2.51 5.77
N ALA A 36 -2.74 -1.52 5.72
CA ALA A 36 -1.31 -1.79 5.52
C ALA A 36 -0.62 -1.89 6.88
N ASP A 37 0.64 -2.34 6.92
CA ASP A 37 1.35 -2.44 8.20
C ASP A 37 1.73 -1.05 8.74
N TYR A 38 2.36 -0.21 7.91
CA TYR A 38 2.81 1.11 8.33
C TYR A 38 2.72 2.22 7.26
N ILE A 39 2.45 3.44 7.71
CA ILE A 39 2.92 4.68 7.07
C ILE A 39 4.02 5.30 7.93
N LEU A 40 5.21 5.54 7.34
CA LEU A 40 6.38 6.10 8.00
C LEU A 40 6.91 7.31 7.21
N GLY A 41 6.40 8.51 7.52
CA GLY A 41 6.84 9.76 6.88
C GLY A 41 6.73 9.74 5.35
N GLY A 42 5.57 9.35 4.82
CA GLY A 42 5.32 9.20 3.37
C GLY A 42 5.73 7.85 2.77
N LEU A 43 6.37 6.95 3.55
CA LEU A 43 6.61 5.57 3.13
C LEU A 43 5.44 4.66 3.52
N LEU A 44 4.79 4.06 2.53
CA LEU A 44 3.91 2.90 2.72
C LEU A 44 4.77 1.64 2.81
N LEU A 45 4.76 0.96 3.95
CA LEU A 45 5.62 -0.20 4.22
C LEU A 45 4.78 -1.42 4.62
N ASP A 46 5.09 -2.56 4.00
CA ASP A 46 4.49 -3.86 4.27
C ASP A 46 5.58 -4.87 4.70
N CYS A 47 5.36 -5.58 5.80
CA CYS A 47 6.33 -6.48 6.42
C CYS A 47 6.07 -7.91 5.99
N LYS A 48 7.06 -8.54 5.36
CA LYS A 48 6.98 -9.93 4.92
C LYS A 48 7.98 -10.79 5.67
N ALA A 49 7.48 -11.91 6.21
CA ALA A 49 8.28 -12.92 6.88
C ALA A 49 8.37 -14.19 6.02
N THR A 50 9.46 -14.35 5.27
CA THR A 50 9.70 -15.54 4.45
C THR A 50 11.13 -16.06 4.58
N LYS A 51 11.32 -17.38 4.51
CA LYS A 51 12.67 -17.98 4.43
C LYS A 51 13.29 -17.84 3.05
N ASP A 52 12.45 -17.67 2.02
CA ASP A 52 12.87 -17.55 0.63
C ASP A 52 12.26 -16.28 0.02
N PRO A 53 12.99 -15.15 0.05
CA PRO A 53 12.47 -13.88 -0.45
C PRO A 53 12.25 -13.88 -1.96
N ARG A 54 12.88 -14.80 -2.70
CA ARG A 54 12.68 -14.94 -4.16
C ARG A 54 11.28 -15.46 -4.52
N ARG A 55 10.51 -15.93 -3.53
CA ARG A 55 9.11 -16.35 -3.70
C ARG A 55 8.13 -15.19 -3.57
N LEU A 56 8.57 -14.03 -3.10
CA LEU A 56 7.76 -12.82 -3.19
C LEU A 56 7.51 -12.54 -4.65
N GLY A 57 6.24 -12.42 -5.00
CA GLY A 57 5.83 -12.39 -6.38
C GLY A 57 4.82 -11.31 -6.64
N ARG A 58 4.08 -11.52 -7.73
CA ARG A 58 3.08 -10.57 -8.21
C ARG A 58 2.01 -10.24 -7.17
N GLY A 59 1.64 -11.19 -6.30
CA GLY A 59 0.60 -10.99 -5.28
C GLY A 59 0.97 -9.89 -4.28
N GLU A 60 2.14 -9.98 -3.67
CA GLU A 60 2.62 -9.00 -2.70
C GLU A 60 2.87 -7.63 -3.32
N ILE A 61 3.37 -7.61 -4.56
CA ILE A 61 3.59 -6.36 -5.30
C ILE A 61 2.24 -5.70 -5.67
N HIS A 62 1.25 -6.46 -6.11
CA HIS A 62 -0.09 -5.93 -6.38
C HIS A 62 -0.79 -5.48 -5.10
N GLN A 63 -0.56 -6.14 -3.96
CA GLN A 63 -1.09 -5.70 -2.67
C GLN A 63 -0.54 -4.31 -2.29
N LEU A 64 0.77 -4.08 -2.42
CA LEU A 64 1.36 -2.75 -2.23
C LEU A 64 0.78 -1.70 -3.17
N ALA A 65 0.60 -2.05 -4.45
CA ALA A 65 -0.04 -1.16 -5.42
C ALA A 65 -1.50 -0.86 -5.04
N GLY A 66 -2.25 -1.85 -4.56
CA GLY A 66 -3.60 -1.69 -4.05
C GLY A 66 -3.65 -0.66 -2.93
N TYR A 67 -2.89 -0.87 -1.86
CA TYR A 67 -2.82 0.08 -0.73
C TYR A 67 -2.47 1.51 -1.18
N LEU A 68 -1.47 1.66 -2.06
CA LEU A 68 -1.07 2.96 -2.59
C LEU A 68 -2.22 3.70 -3.30
N LEU A 69 -3.06 2.96 -4.03
CA LEU A 69 -4.17 3.50 -4.80
C LEU A 69 -5.43 3.75 -3.95
N LEU A 70 -5.58 3.12 -2.78
CA LEU A 70 -6.74 3.30 -1.91
C LEU A 70 -6.68 4.60 -1.09
N ASP A 71 -5.49 5.21 -0.97
CA ASP A 71 -5.28 6.54 -0.39
C ASP A 71 -5.77 7.66 -1.33
N TYR A 72 -7.06 7.64 -1.66
CA TYR A 72 -7.67 8.47 -2.70
C TYR A 72 -7.37 9.95 -2.54
N ASP A 73 -7.53 10.44 -1.31
CA ASP A 73 -7.45 11.87 -1.00
C ASP A 73 -6.03 12.30 -0.61
N ASN A 74 -5.04 11.42 -0.80
CA ASN A 74 -3.63 11.65 -0.47
C ASN A 74 -3.41 12.01 1.02
N GLU A 75 -4.18 11.38 1.91
CA GLU A 75 -4.18 11.67 3.35
C GLU A 75 -2.80 11.41 3.97
N TYR A 76 -2.16 10.34 3.53
CA TYR A 76 -0.87 9.90 4.07
C TYR A 76 0.34 10.46 3.31
N GLY A 77 0.12 11.22 2.22
CA GLY A 77 1.19 11.83 1.42
C GLY A 77 2.20 10.80 0.90
N ILE A 78 1.73 9.64 0.44
CA ILE A 78 2.58 8.50 0.10
C ILE A 78 3.45 8.81 -1.13
N ASP A 79 4.76 8.94 -0.93
CA ASP A 79 5.75 9.23 -1.98
C ASP A 79 6.69 8.05 -2.26
N ARG A 80 6.71 7.06 -1.35
CA ARG A 80 7.48 5.82 -1.45
C ARG A 80 6.65 4.63 -1.02
N VAL A 81 6.93 3.49 -1.63
CA VAL A 81 6.44 2.18 -1.17
C VAL A 81 7.61 1.27 -0.83
N GLY A 82 7.40 0.28 0.03
CA GLY A 82 8.46 -0.65 0.35
C GLY A 82 8.00 -1.94 1.02
N LEU A 83 8.95 -2.88 1.07
CA LEU A 83 8.85 -4.12 1.80
C LEU A 83 9.93 -4.18 2.87
N TYR A 84 9.54 -4.62 4.07
CA TYR A 84 10.50 -5.03 5.09
C TYR A 84 10.52 -6.56 5.21
N LEU A 85 11.63 -7.17 4.84
CA LEU A 85 11.87 -8.61 4.90
C LEU A 85 12.40 -8.98 6.28
N SER A 86 11.50 -9.26 7.21
CA SER A 86 11.82 -9.33 8.64
C SER A 86 12.80 -10.45 9.01
N ARG A 87 12.82 -11.54 8.23
CA ARG A 87 13.76 -12.66 8.41
C ARG A 87 15.15 -12.41 7.82
N GLN A 88 15.28 -11.39 6.98
CA GLN A 88 16.53 -10.98 6.36
C GLN A 88 17.04 -9.66 6.93
N GLY A 89 16.21 -8.92 7.69
CA GLY A 89 16.54 -7.57 8.16
C GLY A 89 16.74 -6.58 7.01
N ALA A 90 16.05 -6.81 5.88
CA ALA A 90 16.24 -6.02 4.66
C ALA A 90 15.03 -5.12 4.39
N LEU A 91 15.30 -3.84 4.16
CA LEU A 91 14.32 -2.85 3.73
C LEU A 91 14.55 -2.54 2.25
N ILE A 92 13.51 -2.69 1.44
CA ILE A 92 13.53 -2.39 0.01
C ILE A 92 12.46 -1.34 -0.24
N THR A 93 12.83 -0.24 -0.87
CA THR A 93 11.94 0.90 -1.10
C THR A 93 12.06 1.42 -2.52
N TRP A 94 10.96 1.91 -3.07
CA TRP A 94 10.89 2.55 -4.37
C TRP A 94 10.10 3.85 -4.28
N PRO A 95 10.49 4.91 -5.01
CA PRO A 95 9.60 6.04 -5.29
C PRO A 95 8.33 5.53 -5.97
N THR A 96 7.16 6.08 -5.61
CA THR A 96 5.86 5.63 -6.15
C THR A 96 5.80 5.69 -7.68
N ALA A 97 6.37 6.73 -8.28
CA ALA A 97 6.43 6.90 -9.73
C ALA A 97 7.32 5.86 -10.44
N GLU A 98 8.36 5.35 -9.79
CA GLU A 98 9.19 4.27 -10.35
C GLU A 98 8.49 2.92 -10.19
N PHE A 99 7.92 2.68 -9.01
CA PHE A 99 7.17 1.47 -8.70
C PHE A 99 6.02 1.24 -9.68
N LEU A 100 5.14 2.22 -9.86
CA LEU A 100 3.99 2.12 -10.75
C LEU A 100 4.40 1.95 -12.22
N ARG A 101 5.43 2.66 -12.67
CA ARG A 101 5.96 2.52 -14.04
C ARG A 101 6.49 1.11 -14.29
N SER A 102 7.15 0.52 -13.29
CA SER A 102 7.62 -0.87 -13.35
C SER A 102 6.47 -1.89 -13.44
N LEU A 103 5.27 -1.50 -12.99
CA LEU A 103 4.03 -2.27 -13.15
C LEU A 103 3.29 -1.97 -14.47
N GLY A 104 3.83 -1.09 -15.31
CA GLY A 104 3.24 -0.73 -16.61
C GLY A 104 2.23 0.41 -16.54
N ALA A 105 2.18 1.17 -15.43
CA ALA A 105 1.34 2.35 -15.36
C ALA A 105 1.84 3.44 -16.33
N ALA A 106 0.93 3.96 -17.15
CA ALA A 106 1.18 5.10 -18.03
C ALA A 106 0.75 6.44 -17.40
N GLU A 107 -0.20 6.39 -16.46
CA GLU A 107 -0.81 7.57 -15.85
C GLU A 107 -0.16 7.92 -14.50
N PRO A 108 -0.20 9.19 -14.08
CA PRO A 108 0.29 9.60 -12.77
C PRO A 108 -0.59 9.09 -11.63
N LEU A 109 0.00 8.92 -10.44
CA LEU A 109 -0.67 8.34 -9.25
C LEU A 109 -2.05 8.99 -8.92
N PRO A 110 -2.22 10.33 -8.91
CA PRO A 110 -3.53 10.93 -8.63
C PRO A 110 -4.62 10.49 -9.61
N GLN A 111 -4.28 10.30 -10.88
CA GLN A 111 -5.22 9.86 -11.90
C GLN A 111 -5.57 8.38 -11.74
N LEU A 112 -4.59 7.54 -11.41
CA LEU A 112 -4.84 6.12 -11.11
C LEU A 112 -5.75 5.95 -9.88
N ARG A 113 -5.56 6.78 -8.83
CA ARG A 113 -6.44 6.81 -7.65
C ARG A 113 -7.88 7.17 -8.03
N ALA A 114 -8.06 8.22 -8.84
CA ALA A 114 -9.38 8.63 -9.31
C ALA A 114 -10.06 7.54 -10.16
N GLN A 115 -9.31 6.91 -11.07
CA GLN A 115 -9.81 5.81 -11.91
C GLN A 115 -10.22 4.58 -11.07
N LEU A 116 -9.41 4.20 -10.08
CA LEU A 116 -9.74 3.09 -9.18
C LEU A 116 -11.01 3.39 -8.39
N ARG A 117 -11.11 4.57 -7.78
CA ARG A 117 -12.29 5.02 -7.03
C ARG A 117 -13.56 4.94 -7.87
N GLN A 118 -13.50 5.48 -9.09
CA GLN A 118 -14.63 5.43 -10.02
C GLN A 118 -15.00 3.98 -10.35
N HIS A 119 -14.02 3.15 -10.70
CA HIS A 119 -14.26 1.76 -11.08
C HIS A 119 -14.92 0.95 -9.95
N LEU A 120 -14.42 1.08 -8.72
CA LEU A 120 -14.95 0.36 -7.56
C LEU A 120 -16.37 0.81 -7.21
N HIS A 121 -16.66 2.11 -7.28
CA HIS A 121 -18.02 2.61 -7.08
C HIS A 121 -18.99 2.07 -8.14
N GLU A 122 -18.61 2.12 -9.42
CA GLU A 122 -19.44 1.57 -10.51
C GLU A 122 -19.67 0.06 -10.38
N ALA A 123 -18.66 -0.70 -9.96
CA ALA A 123 -18.77 -2.13 -9.70
C ALA A 123 -19.70 -2.42 -8.50
N GLY A 124 -19.57 -1.62 -7.43
CA GLY A 124 -20.43 -1.70 -6.25
C GLY A 124 -21.90 -1.39 -6.55
N HIS A 125 -22.18 -0.46 -7.47
CA HIS A 125 -23.55 -0.19 -7.93
C HIS A 125 -24.13 -1.35 -8.73
N ARG A 126 -23.36 -1.95 -9.65
CA ARG A 126 -23.79 -3.11 -10.45
C ARG A 126 -24.12 -4.33 -9.59
N GLY A 127 -23.37 -4.58 -8.52
CA GLY A 127 -23.63 -5.70 -7.60
C GLY A 127 -24.89 -5.53 -6.74
N ARG A 128 -25.37 -4.30 -6.53
CA ARG A 128 -26.59 -4.00 -5.75
C ARG A 128 -27.86 -4.01 -6.59
N ASP A 129 -27.76 -3.82 -7.91
CA ASP A 129 -28.92 -3.81 -8.82
C ASP A 129 -29.37 -5.24 -9.21
N THR A 130 -28.48 -6.23 -9.06
CA THR A 130 -28.79 -7.65 -9.32
C THR A 130 -29.45 -8.38 -8.14
N SER A 131 -29.66 -7.71 -7.01
CA SER A 131 -30.28 -8.27 -5.79
C SER A 131 -31.70 -7.74 -5.56
N LEU A 132 -32.60 -8.01 -6.52
CA LEU A 132 -34.06 -7.95 -6.29
C LEU A 132 -34.56 -9.30 -5.73
N PRO A 133 -35.40 -9.32 -4.68
CA PRO A 133 -35.89 -10.56 -4.09
C PRO A 133 -36.84 -11.29 -5.05
N ARG A 134 -36.68 -12.62 -5.13
CA ARG A 134 -37.72 -13.53 -5.62
C ARG A 134 -38.74 -13.79 -4.52
#